data_AF-A0A5J6LPH7-F1
#
_entry.id   AF-A0A5J6LPH7-F1
#
_cell.length_a   1.000
_cell.length_b   1.000
_cell.length_c   1.000
_cell.angle_alpha   90.00
_cell.angle_beta   90.00
_cell.angle_gamma   90.00
#
_symmetry.space_group_name_H-M   'P 1'
#
loop_
_entity.id
_entity.type
_entity.pdbx_description
1 polymer ?
#
loop_
_entity_poly.entity_id
_entity_poly.type
_entity_poly.pdbx_seq_one_letter_code
_entity_poly.pdbx_strand_id
1 'polypeptide(L)'
;MIVWALFDSGNGSYTKGVKDLNDKGLCDIEIHPIGIDIEHKNSHFINLNLADYSRLFGDNTLFDTLDRLPRPDLIIASPPCESWSNASAIPNGNACWKKEDLSDSLFEPQREPSPFTIRSNSDYEQAYNNYKYDRQFMKRVNGELCVFNTIEIIKRYEPEFFIIENPASGRIWRYIEEVIGFELPFKNPTRYNNYGYPIQKPTKFASNLDLQLNNEANKPEVTWQDFSTSYNERSNIPQELVKEIFTKVYKKWKGGD
;
A
#
# COMPACT_ATOMS: atom_id res chain seq x y z
N MET A 1 1.01 -19.33 -12.33
CA MET A 1 0.20 -18.33 -11.61
C MET A 1 0.53 -16.96 -12.16
N ILE A 2 -0.45 -16.22 -12.67
CA ILE A 2 -0.28 -14.86 -13.17
C ILE A 2 -0.44 -13.87 -12.02
N VAL A 3 0.53 -12.99 -11.84
CA VAL A 3 0.56 -11.99 -10.76
C VAL A 3 0.65 -10.60 -11.37
N TRP A 4 -0.24 -9.71 -10.95
CA TRP A 4 -0.05 -8.27 -11.17
C TRP A 4 0.51 -7.65 -9.90
N ALA A 5 1.69 -7.05 -10.00
CA ALA A 5 2.38 -6.39 -8.89
C ALA A 5 2.27 -4.87 -9.05
N LEU A 6 1.21 -4.31 -8.47
CA LEU A 6 0.92 -2.88 -8.53
C LEU A 6 1.87 -2.11 -7.61
N PHE A 7 2.41 -1.01 -8.11
CA PHE A 7 3.40 -0.15 -7.45
C PHE A 7 4.78 -0.80 -7.21
N ASP A 8 5.11 -1.90 -7.92
CA ASP A 8 6.43 -2.56 -7.83
C ASP A 8 7.49 -1.94 -8.74
N SER A 9 7.37 -0.64 -9.05
CA SER A 9 8.22 0.07 -10.02
C SER A 9 9.56 0.55 -9.46
N GLY A 10 9.70 0.64 -8.13
CA GLY A 10 10.93 1.05 -7.47
C GLY A 10 12.00 -0.04 -7.57
N ASN A 11 12.34 -0.67 -6.45
CA ASN A 11 13.35 -1.72 -6.44
C ASN A 11 12.86 -3.10 -6.91
N GLY A 12 11.60 -3.25 -7.33
CA GLY A 12 11.04 -4.52 -7.80
C GLY A 12 11.06 -5.60 -6.72
N SER A 13 10.59 -5.29 -5.52
CA SER A 13 10.71 -6.20 -4.36
C SER A 13 9.96 -7.51 -4.62
N TYR A 14 8.76 -7.43 -5.20
CA TYR A 14 7.96 -8.61 -5.54
C TYR A 14 8.60 -9.37 -6.71
N THR A 15 8.98 -8.64 -7.76
CA THR A 15 9.64 -9.19 -8.96
C THR A 15 10.88 -10.00 -8.61
N LYS A 16 11.75 -9.48 -7.72
CA LYS A 16 12.96 -10.18 -7.26
C LYS A 16 12.64 -11.45 -6.47
N GLY A 17 11.66 -11.41 -5.58
CA GLY A 17 11.27 -12.57 -4.79
C GLY A 17 10.67 -13.68 -5.64
N VAL A 18 9.81 -13.33 -6.61
CA VAL A 18 9.27 -14.28 -7.60
C VAL A 18 10.38 -14.91 -8.43
N LYS A 19 11.33 -14.09 -8.92
CA LYS A 19 12.46 -14.58 -9.70
C LYS A 19 13.28 -15.61 -8.92
N ASP A 20 13.61 -15.36 -7.66
CA ASP A 20 14.35 -16.31 -6.82
C ASP A 20 13.60 -17.64 -6.62
N LEU A 21 12.28 -17.58 -6.41
CA LEU A 21 11.44 -18.78 -6.26
C LEU A 21 11.36 -19.61 -7.55
N ASN A 22 11.19 -18.94 -8.70
CA ASN A 22 11.14 -19.59 -10.01
C ASN A 22 12.50 -20.19 -10.39
N ASP A 23 13.59 -19.46 -10.18
CA ASP A 23 14.96 -19.92 -10.47
C ASP A 23 15.32 -21.18 -9.65
N LYS A 24 14.73 -21.32 -8.44
CA LYS A 24 14.88 -22.51 -7.58
C LYS A 24 13.89 -23.63 -7.89
N GLY A 25 12.99 -23.45 -8.87
CA GLY A 25 11.95 -24.41 -9.22
C GLY A 25 10.90 -24.63 -8.13
N LEU A 26 10.76 -23.69 -7.19
CA LEU A 26 9.79 -23.77 -6.09
C LEU A 26 8.40 -23.29 -6.53
N CYS A 27 8.34 -22.39 -7.49
CA CYS A 27 7.12 -21.82 -8.04
C CYS A 27 7.21 -21.69 -9.57
N ASP A 28 6.05 -21.50 -10.19
CA ASP A 28 5.91 -21.15 -11.60
C ASP A 28 4.95 -19.95 -11.70
N ILE A 29 5.55 -18.76 -11.52
CA ILE A 29 4.84 -17.48 -11.42
C ILE A 29 5.28 -16.55 -12.55
N GLU A 30 4.32 -16.07 -13.33
CA GLU A 30 4.53 -14.96 -14.26
C GLU A 30 4.10 -13.67 -13.57
N ILE A 31 5.01 -12.71 -13.43
CA ILE A 31 4.77 -11.46 -12.71
C ILE A 31 4.82 -10.26 -13.65
N HIS A 32 3.80 -9.41 -13.58
CA HIS A 32 3.69 -8.15 -14.31
C HIS A 32 3.76 -6.98 -13.31
N PRO A 33 4.95 -6.41 -13.06
CA PRO A 33 5.08 -5.20 -12.25
C PRO A 33 4.56 -3.98 -13.01
N ILE A 34 3.75 -3.16 -12.35
CA ILE A 34 3.03 -2.02 -12.95
C ILE A 34 3.17 -0.80 -12.05
N GLY A 35 3.54 0.36 -12.59
CA GLY A 35 3.62 1.60 -11.81
C GLY A 35 4.47 2.68 -12.46
N ILE A 36 4.96 3.61 -11.63
CA ILE A 36 5.89 4.69 -12.02
C ILE A 36 7.07 4.67 -11.07
N ASP A 37 8.30 4.67 -11.58
CA ASP A 37 9.49 4.85 -10.76
C ASP A 37 9.77 6.35 -10.60
N ILE A 38 9.57 6.87 -9.39
CA ILE A 38 9.76 8.29 -9.05
C ILE A 38 11.25 8.66 -9.11
N GLU A 39 12.17 7.71 -8.89
CA GLU A 39 13.61 7.97 -8.99
C GLU A 39 14.14 7.82 -10.43
N HIS A 40 13.33 7.33 -11.38
CA HIS A 40 13.71 7.06 -12.77
C HIS A 40 14.97 6.19 -12.93
N LYS A 41 15.15 5.22 -12.04
CA LYS A 41 16.32 4.32 -12.01
C LYS A 41 16.03 2.93 -12.59
N ASN A 42 14.76 2.59 -12.78
CA ASN A 42 14.32 1.25 -13.14
C ASN A 42 13.43 1.25 -14.38
N SER A 43 13.41 0.11 -15.10
CA SER A 43 12.63 -0.08 -16.34
C SER A 43 12.00 -1.46 -16.46
N HIS A 44 12.02 -2.26 -15.39
CA HIS A 44 11.54 -3.65 -15.39
C HIS A 44 10.01 -3.77 -15.27
N PHE A 45 9.27 -2.66 -15.38
CA PHE A 45 7.84 -2.56 -15.13
C PHE A 45 7.08 -1.92 -16.29
N ILE A 46 5.78 -2.20 -16.35
CA ILE A 46 4.85 -1.53 -17.24
C ILE A 46 4.61 -0.12 -16.68
N ASN A 47 5.11 0.89 -17.39
CA ASN A 47 4.96 2.28 -16.99
C ASN A 47 3.49 2.71 -17.13
N LEU A 48 2.80 2.83 -16.01
CA LEU A 48 1.38 3.13 -15.96
C LEU A 48 1.06 3.95 -14.72
N ASN A 49 0.33 5.06 -14.90
CA ASN A 49 -0.10 5.89 -13.79
C ASN A 49 -1.29 5.25 -13.07
N LEU A 50 -1.03 4.59 -11.94
CA LEU A 50 -2.08 3.98 -11.11
C LEU A 50 -2.94 5.02 -10.34
N ALA A 51 -2.57 6.30 -10.38
CA ALA A 51 -3.40 7.42 -9.93
C ALA A 51 -4.17 8.10 -11.07
N ASP A 52 -4.22 7.51 -12.28
CA ASP A 52 -4.90 8.13 -13.42
C ASP A 52 -6.40 8.32 -13.17
N TYR A 53 -6.89 9.51 -13.49
CA TYR A 53 -8.30 9.88 -13.44
C TYR A 53 -8.82 10.35 -14.83
N SER A 54 -8.00 10.21 -15.87
CA SER A 54 -8.28 10.68 -17.23
C SER A 54 -9.50 9.99 -17.85
N ARG A 55 -9.89 8.83 -17.31
CA ARG A 55 -11.14 8.13 -17.63
C ARG A 55 -12.40 8.99 -17.45
N LEU A 56 -12.36 9.97 -16.53
CA LEU A 56 -13.44 10.95 -16.36
C LEU A 56 -13.64 11.83 -17.61
N PHE A 57 -12.62 11.94 -18.46
CA PHE A 57 -12.62 12.71 -19.70
C PHE A 57 -12.56 11.82 -20.95
N GLY A 58 -12.83 10.52 -20.80
CA GLY A 58 -12.90 9.57 -21.91
C GLY A 58 -11.58 8.87 -22.27
N ASP A 59 -10.47 9.18 -21.61
CA ASP A 59 -9.21 8.46 -21.80
C ASP A 59 -9.14 7.24 -20.86
N ASN A 60 -9.31 6.04 -21.43
CA ASN A 60 -9.30 4.78 -20.69
C ASN A 60 -7.94 4.07 -20.70
N THR A 61 -6.84 4.76 -21.03
CA THR A 61 -5.50 4.17 -21.19
C THR A 61 -5.09 3.24 -20.05
N LEU A 62 -5.40 3.59 -18.79
CA LEU A 62 -5.15 2.73 -17.61
C LEU A 62 -5.77 1.32 -17.80
N PHE A 63 -7.06 1.26 -18.10
CA PHE A 63 -7.77 -0.02 -18.23
C PHE A 63 -7.49 -0.70 -19.57
N ASP A 64 -7.40 0.07 -20.66
CA ASP A 64 -7.06 -0.47 -21.98
C ASP A 64 -5.68 -1.14 -22.01
N THR A 65 -4.74 -0.66 -21.18
CA THR A 65 -3.43 -1.29 -21.02
C THR A 65 -3.53 -2.58 -20.21
N LEU A 66 -4.25 -2.55 -19.09
CA LEU A 66 -4.43 -3.72 -18.22
C LEU A 66 -5.25 -4.84 -18.89
N ASP A 67 -6.25 -4.50 -19.71
CA ASP A 67 -7.08 -5.45 -20.46
C ASP A 67 -6.27 -6.28 -21.49
N ARG A 68 -5.07 -5.83 -21.87
CA ARG A 68 -4.17 -6.55 -22.79
C ARG A 68 -3.27 -7.56 -22.08
N LEU A 69 -3.19 -7.51 -20.76
CA LEU A 69 -2.41 -8.44 -19.97
C LEU A 69 -3.20 -9.75 -19.74
N PRO A 70 -2.50 -10.88 -19.51
CA PRO A 70 -3.16 -12.08 -19.02
C PRO A 70 -3.93 -11.79 -17.73
N ARG A 71 -5.13 -12.37 -17.58
CA ARG A 71 -5.96 -12.19 -16.38
C ARG A 71 -5.20 -12.69 -15.14
N PRO A 72 -5.13 -11.90 -14.06
CA PRO A 72 -4.35 -12.26 -12.88
C PRO A 72 -5.05 -13.30 -12.01
N ASP A 73 -4.27 -14.25 -11.49
CA ASP A 73 -4.69 -15.11 -10.37
C ASP A 73 -4.53 -14.36 -9.03
N LEU A 74 -3.49 -13.52 -8.93
CA LEU A 74 -3.19 -12.69 -7.77
C LEU A 74 -2.95 -11.24 -8.19
N ILE A 75 -3.58 -10.30 -7.49
CA ILE A 75 -3.19 -8.88 -7.50
C ILE A 75 -2.55 -8.54 -6.16
N ILE A 76 -1.27 -8.15 -6.17
CA ILE A 76 -0.55 -7.65 -5.00
C ILE A 76 -0.18 -6.18 -5.21
N ALA A 77 -0.42 -5.33 -4.21
CA ALA A 77 -0.28 -3.88 -4.33
C ALA A 77 0.36 -3.24 -3.10
N SER A 78 1.31 -2.32 -3.34
CA SER A 78 1.89 -1.44 -2.30
C SER A 78 1.56 0.03 -2.59
N PRO A 79 0.29 0.48 -2.46
CA PRO A 79 -0.07 1.86 -2.76
C PRO A 79 0.72 2.86 -1.89
N PRO A 80 1.08 4.05 -2.42
CA PRO A 80 1.87 5.04 -1.70
C PRO A 80 1.28 5.41 -0.33
N CYS A 81 2.11 5.43 0.70
CA CYS A 81 1.68 5.54 2.10
C CYS A 81 1.59 6.99 2.62
N GLU A 82 2.06 7.98 1.86
CA GLU A 82 2.29 9.36 2.31
C GLU A 82 1.01 10.04 2.83
N SER A 83 -0.13 9.70 2.23
CA SER A 83 -1.45 10.22 2.64
C SER A 83 -2.01 9.53 3.87
N TRP A 84 -1.52 8.33 4.18
CA TRP A 84 -2.14 7.42 5.14
C TRP A 84 -1.31 7.24 6.41
N SER A 85 0.01 7.42 6.30
CA SER A 85 0.97 7.14 7.35
C SER A 85 0.87 8.11 8.53
N ASN A 86 1.16 7.60 9.73
CA ASN A 86 1.36 8.41 10.92
C ASN A 86 2.78 9.00 11.00
N ALA A 87 3.67 8.70 10.05
CA ALA A 87 4.97 9.36 9.95
C ALA A 87 4.83 10.88 9.73
N SER A 88 3.70 11.31 9.17
CA SER A 88 3.33 12.72 9.01
C SER A 88 2.37 13.21 10.10
N ALA A 89 2.39 12.58 11.28
CA ALA A 89 1.53 12.95 12.39
C ALA A 89 1.70 14.42 12.78
N ILE A 90 0.57 15.10 12.89
CA ILE A 90 0.43 16.47 13.42
C ILE A 90 -0.84 16.49 14.28
N PRO A 91 -1.11 17.52 15.10
CA PRO A 91 -2.26 17.50 16.01
C PRO A 91 -3.56 17.05 15.34
N ASN A 92 -4.28 16.16 16.02
CA ASN A 92 -5.55 15.56 15.59
C ASN A 92 -5.52 14.76 14.27
N GLY A 93 -4.35 14.32 13.80
CA GLY A 93 -4.27 13.36 12.69
C GLY A 93 -2.91 13.25 12.02
N ASN A 94 -2.89 13.15 10.69
CA ASN A 94 -1.66 13.23 9.90
C ASN A 94 -1.69 14.44 8.96
N ALA A 95 -0.65 14.66 8.18
CA ALA A 95 -0.56 15.86 7.36
C ALA A 95 -1.66 15.98 6.28
N CYS A 96 -2.41 14.92 5.95
CA CYS A 96 -3.51 14.96 4.97
C CYS A 96 -4.90 14.99 5.63
N TRP A 97 -5.03 14.34 6.78
CA TRP A 97 -6.32 14.09 7.43
C TRP A 97 -6.30 14.56 8.89
N LYS A 98 -7.40 15.16 9.32
CA LYS A 98 -7.71 15.41 10.73
C LYS A 98 -8.97 14.68 11.14
N LYS A 99 -9.09 14.41 12.43
CA LYS A 99 -10.32 13.93 13.03
C LYS A 99 -11.33 15.09 13.05
N GLU A 100 -12.58 14.78 12.74
CA GLU A 100 -13.71 15.70 12.85
C GLU A 100 -13.77 16.25 14.28
N ASP A 101 -13.96 17.56 14.40
CA ASP A 101 -14.10 18.24 15.69
C ASP A 101 -15.58 18.37 16.01
N LEU A 102 -16.00 17.70 17.08
CA LEU A 102 -17.38 17.73 17.57
C LEU A 102 -17.50 18.51 18.89
N SER A 103 -16.45 19.21 19.31
CA SER A 103 -16.38 19.91 20.62
C SER A 103 -17.32 21.12 20.72
N ASP A 104 -17.77 21.68 19.60
CA ASP A 104 -18.77 22.77 19.55
C ASP A 104 -20.22 22.26 19.73
N SER A 105 -20.40 21.01 20.17
CA SER A 105 -21.71 20.42 20.42
C SER A 105 -22.13 20.62 21.88
N LEU A 106 -23.35 21.12 22.10
CA LEU A 106 -23.99 21.20 23.42
C LEU A 106 -24.25 19.81 24.05
N PHE A 107 -24.15 18.74 23.26
CA PHE A 107 -24.39 17.36 23.67
C PHE A 107 -23.15 16.51 23.39
N GLU A 108 -22.98 15.44 24.17
CA GLU A 108 -21.96 14.43 23.87
C GLU A 108 -22.19 13.85 22.46
N PRO A 109 -21.13 13.74 21.64
CA PRO A 109 -21.24 13.19 20.30
C PRO A 109 -21.86 11.79 20.28
N GLN A 110 -22.95 11.63 19.52
CA GLN A 110 -23.66 10.36 19.36
C GLN A 110 -23.01 9.43 18.31
N ARG A 111 -21.97 9.90 17.62
CA ARG A 111 -21.21 9.15 16.62
C ARG A 111 -19.71 9.34 16.84
N GLU A 112 -18.91 8.34 16.45
CA GLU A 112 -17.46 8.53 16.40
C GLU A 112 -17.14 9.64 15.38
N PRO A 113 -16.33 10.66 15.75
CA PRO A 113 -15.93 11.68 14.80
C PRO A 113 -15.13 11.06 13.66
N SER A 114 -15.45 11.43 12.43
CA SER A 114 -14.78 10.88 11.24
C SER A 114 -13.28 11.14 11.29
N PRO A 115 -12.42 10.12 11.07
CA PRO A 115 -10.98 10.32 10.98
C PRO A 115 -10.54 10.93 9.63
N PHE A 116 -11.46 11.24 8.71
CA PHE A 116 -11.19 11.66 7.33
C PHE A 116 -11.67 13.08 7.02
N THR A 117 -11.43 14.03 7.93
CA THR A 117 -11.67 15.45 7.64
C THR A 117 -10.44 16.06 6.95
N ILE A 118 -10.66 16.84 5.90
CA ILE A 118 -9.58 17.55 5.20
C ILE A 118 -9.01 18.65 6.08
N ARG A 119 -7.68 18.84 6.02
CA ARG A 119 -7.01 19.98 6.66
C ARG A 119 -7.19 21.28 5.89
N SER A 120 -7.49 22.32 6.64
CA SER A 120 -7.44 23.71 6.21
C SER A 120 -6.01 24.26 6.23
N ASN A 121 -5.76 25.38 5.57
CA ASN A 121 -4.44 26.00 5.57
C ASN A 121 -3.97 26.40 7.00
N SER A 122 -4.88 26.89 7.84
CA SER A 122 -4.57 27.27 9.22
C SER A 122 -4.11 26.10 10.10
N ASP A 123 -4.52 24.86 9.78
CA ASP A 123 -4.07 23.67 10.52
C ASP A 123 -2.55 23.47 10.40
N TYR A 124 -1.92 23.92 9.31
CA TYR A 124 -0.47 23.83 9.11
C TYR A 124 0.28 24.96 9.81
N GLU A 125 -0.29 26.16 9.83
CA GLU A 125 0.26 27.33 10.53
C GLU A 125 0.30 27.08 12.04
N GLN A 126 -0.79 26.55 12.60
CA GLN A 126 -0.92 26.26 14.03
C GLN A 126 -0.05 25.09 14.51
N ALA A 127 0.23 24.13 13.63
CA ALA A 127 1.00 22.95 13.99
C ALA A 127 2.52 23.18 13.96
N TYR A 128 2.99 24.41 13.71
CA TYR A 128 4.41 24.84 13.71
C TYR A 128 5.35 23.81 13.05
N ASN A 129 4.96 23.28 11.90
CA ASN A 129 5.70 22.24 11.20
C ASN A 129 6.10 22.68 9.79
N ASN A 130 6.93 21.86 9.14
CA ASN A 130 7.42 22.12 7.79
C ASN A 130 6.46 21.67 6.67
N TYR A 131 5.25 21.23 7.00
CA TYR A 131 4.26 20.84 5.99
C TYR A 131 3.57 22.08 5.39
N LYS A 132 3.24 21.96 4.11
CA LYS A 132 2.57 23.01 3.33
C LYS A 132 1.31 22.42 2.68
N TYR A 133 0.22 23.19 2.68
CA TYR A 133 -1.10 22.76 2.24
C TYR A 133 -1.07 22.23 0.80
N ASP A 134 -0.48 22.98 -0.13
CA ASP A 134 -0.32 22.63 -1.55
C ASP A 134 0.33 21.25 -1.75
N ARG A 135 1.42 20.97 -1.04
CA ARG A 135 2.12 19.69 -1.11
C ARG A 135 1.28 18.55 -0.54
N GLN A 136 0.56 18.81 0.57
CA GLN A 136 -0.29 17.78 1.18
C GLN A 136 -1.56 17.54 0.37
N PHE A 137 -2.10 18.56 -0.29
CA PHE A 137 -3.20 18.43 -1.23
C PHE A 137 -2.83 17.44 -2.36
N MET A 138 -1.69 17.63 -3.01
CA MET A 138 -1.24 16.73 -4.08
C MET A 138 -1.01 15.30 -3.57
N LYS A 139 -0.38 15.14 -2.40
CA LYS A 139 -0.20 13.82 -1.78
C LYS A 139 -1.55 13.17 -1.50
N ARG A 140 -2.47 13.88 -0.85
CA ARG A 140 -3.82 13.40 -0.53
C ARG A 140 -4.54 12.91 -1.77
N VAL A 141 -4.65 13.76 -2.80
CA VAL A 141 -5.30 13.42 -4.08
C VAL A 141 -4.66 12.18 -4.72
N ASN A 142 -3.32 12.13 -4.78
CA ASN A 142 -2.61 10.97 -5.32
C ASN A 142 -2.90 9.69 -4.50
N GLY A 143 -2.89 9.79 -3.17
CA GLY A 143 -3.20 8.65 -2.29
C GLY A 143 -4.63 8.15 -2.47
N GLU A 144 -5.61 9.06 -2.49
CA GLU A 144 -7.02 8.72 -2.73
C GLU A 144 -7.20 8.02 -4.08
N LEU A 145 -6.62 8.57 -5.17
CA LEU A 145 -6.70 8.00 -6.51
C LEU A 145 -6.00 6.64 -6.61
N CYS A 146 -4.79 6.50 -6.05
CA CYS A 146 -4.07 5.22 -6.04
C CYS A 146 -4.86 4.11 -5.34
N VAL A 147 -5.42 4.40 -4.15
CA VAL A 147 -6.20 3.40 -3.39
C VAL A 147 -7.50 3.10 -4.12
N PHE A 148 -8.22 4.12 -4.58
CA PHE A 148 -9.44 3.95 -5.34
C PHE A 148 -9.22 3.08 -6.59
N ASN A 149 -8.23 3.41 -7.43
CA ASN A 149 -7.93 2.61 -8.61
C ASN A 149 -7.42 1.20 -8.28
N THR A 150 -6.68 1.01 -7.19
CA THR A 150 -6.30 -0.34 -6.72
C THR A 150 -7.56 -1.20 -6.49
N ILE A 151 -8.55 -0.65 -5.80
CA ILE A 151 -9.81 -1.35 -5.52
C ILE A 151 -10.62 -1.56 -6.81
N GLU A 152 -10.70 -0.57 -7.69
CA GLU A 152 -11.42 -0.70 -8.97
C GLU A 152 -10.78 -1.75 -9.90
N ILE A 153 -9.45 -1.86 -9.90
CA ILE A 153 -8.72 -2.91 -10.62
C ILE A 153 -9.08 -4.28 -10.02
N ILE A 154 -9.02 -4.44 -8.69
CA ILE A 154 -9.41 -5.71 -8.04
C ILE A 154 -10.85 -6.09 -8.38
N LYS A 155 -11.80 -5.15 -8.30
CA LYS A 155 -13.21 -5.38 -8.64
C LYS A 155 -13.43 -5.74 -10.11
N ARG A 156 -12.69 -5.14 -11.04
CA ARG A 156 -12.87 -5.39 -12.49
C ARG A 156 -12.32 -6.75 -12.91
N TYR A 157 -11.14 -7.13 -12.41
CA TYR A 157 -10.46 -8.34 -12.87
C TYR A 157 -10.74 -9.57 -12.01
N GLU A 158 -11.27 -9.36 -10.79
CA GLU A 158 -11.70 -10.39 -9.86
C GLU A 158 -10.66 -11.53 -9.73
N PRO A 159 -9.44 -11.24 -9.27
CA PRO A 159 -8.44 -12.27 -9.05
C PRO A 159 -8.90 -13.25 -7.96
N GLU A 160 -8.40 -14.47 -7.98
CA GLU A 160 -8.64 -15.43 -6.91
C GLU A 160 -8.09 -14.91 -5.57
N PHE A 161 -6.95 -14.24 -5.62
CA PHE A 161 -6.31 -13.62 -4.45
C PHE A 161 -6.05 -12.14 -4.65
N PHE A 162 -6.22 -11.34 -3.61
CA PHE A 162 -5.70 -9.97 -3.54
C PHE A 162 -4.91 -9.76 -2.27
N ILE A 163 -3.86 -8.92 -2.36
CA ILE A 163 -3.04 -8.52 -1.22
C ILE A 163 -2.71 -7.02 -1.34
N ILE A 164 -3.00 -6.24 -0.31
CA ILE A 164 -2.68 -4.81 -0.23
C ILE A 164 -1.74 -4.58 0.96
N GLU A 165 -0.55 -4.05 0.70
CA GLU A 165 0.46 -3.73 1.69
C GLU A 165 0.46 -2.24 2.06
N ASN A 166 0.55 -1.95 3.35
CA ASN A 166 0.78 -0.61 3.86
C ASN A 166 1.25 -0.64 5.32
N PRO A 167 1.81 0.45 5.88
CA PRO A 167 2.08 0.56 7.31
C PRO A 167 0.90 0.16 8.21
N ALA A 168 1.20 -0.58 9.27
CA ALA A 168 0.18 -1.23 10.10
C ALA A 168 -0.81 -0.25 10.75
N SER A 169 -0.34 0.93 11.13
CA SER A 169 -1.14 1.98 11.78
C SER A 169 -1.68 3.03 10.79
N GLY A 170 -1.49 2.81 9.48
CA GLY A 170 -1.96 3.73 8.44
C GLY A 170 -3.48 3.88 8.40
N ARG A 171 -3.95 5.06 8.02
CA ARG A 171 -5.39 5.37 7.87
C ARG A 171 -6.04 4.67 6.66
N ILE A 172 -5.23 4.14 5.75
CA ILE A 172 -5.68 3.44 4.54
C ILE A 172 -6.66 2.31 4.85
N TRP A 173 -6.47 1.57 5.95
CA TRP A 173 -7.31 0.42 6.29
C TRP A 173 -8.75 0.83 6.55
N ARG A 174 -8.95 1.82 7.43
CA ARG A 174 -10.28 2.42 7.68
C ARG A 174 -10.82 3.10 6.43
N TYR A 175 -9.96 3.70 5.59
CA TYR A 175 -10.40 4.38 4.38
C TYR A 175 -11.00 3.39 3.38
N ILE A 176 -10.34 2.26 3.15
CA ILE A 176 -10.82 1.21 2.25
C ILE A 176 -12.16 0.64 2.76
N GLU A 177 -12.29 0.36 4.05
CA GLU A 177 -13.50 -0.27 4.60
C GLU A 177 -14.65 0.72 4.82
N GLU A 178 -14.40 1.88 5.43
CA GLU A 178 -15.45 2.82 5.85
C GLU A 178 -15.80 3.85 4.76
N VAL A 179 -14.83 4.25 3.93
CA VAL A 179 -15.05 5.28 2.89
C VAL A 179 -15.31 4.66 1.53
N ILE A 180 -14.47 3.72 1.10
CA ILE A 180 -14.66 3.04 -0.20
C ILE A 180 -15.71 1.93 -0.10
N GLY A 181 -15.88 1.31 1.08
CA GLY A 181 -16.83 0.20 1.25
C GLY A 181 -16.32 -1.12 0.67
N PHE A 182 -15.01 -1.37 0.73
CA PHE A 182 -14.41 -2.63 0.29
C PHE A 182 -13.91 -3.45 1.49
N GLU A 183 -14.33 -4.70 1.57
CA GLU A 183 -14.00 -5.57 2.71
C GLU A 183 -12.56 -6.06 2.65
N LEU A 184 -11.90 -6.10 3.82
CA LEU A 184 -10.55 -6.63 4.00
C LEU A 184 -10.60 -7.80 5.00
N PRO A 185 -10.92 -9.03 4.55
CA PRO A 185 -11.22 -10.16 5.43
C PRO A 185 -10.10 -10.48 6.42
N PHE A 186 -8.85 -10.46 5.94
CA PHE A 186 -7.67 -10.71 6.76
C PHE A 186 -6.73 -9.51 6.71
N LYS A 187 -6.34 -8.99 7.88
CA LYS A 187 -5.39 -7.87 8.01
C LYS A 187 -4.07 -8.39 8.55
N ASN A 188 -3.40 -9.27 7.79
CA ASN A 188 -2.20 -10.02 8.22
C ASN A 188 -1.09 -9.07 8.71
N PRO A 189 -0.95 -8.87 10.04
CA PRO A 189 0.01 -7.93 10.57
C PRO A 189 1.40 -8.60 10.59
N THR A 190 2.44 -7.81 10.35
CA THR A 190 3.81 -8.29 10.42
C THR A 190 4.78 -7.14 10.69
N ARG A 191 6.07 -7.45 10.84
CA ARG A 191 7.13 -6.47 11.03
C ARG A 191 8.30 -6.84 10.14
N TYR A 192 8.80 -5.90 9.34
CA TYR A 192 9.87 -6.19 8.37
C TYR A 192 11.16 -6.70 9.02
N ASN A 193 11.48 -6.32 10.25
CA ASN A 193 12.67 -6.82 10.93
C ASN A 193 12.60 -8.30 11.28
N ASN A 194 11.41 -8.91 11.33
CA ASN A 194 11.28 -10.37 11.45
C ASN A 194 11.80 -11.10 10.21
N TYR A 195 12.13 -10.36 9.14
CA TYR A 195 12.56 -10.86 7.84
C TYR A 195 13.87 -10.22 7.38
N GLY A 196 14.71 -9.76 8.32
CA GLY A 196 16.04 -9.24 8.02
C GLY A 196 16.08 -7.76 7.61
N TYR A 197 15.02 -6.98 7.88
CA TYR A 197 15.08 -5.52 7.73
C TYR A 197 15.72 -4.86 8.96
N PRO A 198 16.63 -3.88 8.80
CA PRO A 198 17.39 -3.35 9.94
C PRO A 198 16.56 -2.63 11.01
N ILE A 199 15.40 -2.09 10.61
CA ILE A 199 14.50 -1.35 11.49
C ILE A 199 13.18 -2.09 11.69
N GLN A 200 12.58 -1.92 12.87
CA GLN A 200 11.26 -2.43 13.14
C GLN A 200 10.22 -1.56 12.42
N LYS A 201 9.74 -2.06 11.27
CA LYS A 201 8.70 -1.42 10.46
C LYS A 201 7.42 -2.28 10.53
N PRO A 202 6.46 -1.93 11.40
CA PRO A 202 5.17 -2.60 11.47
C PRO A 202 4.36 -2.35 10.20
N THR A 203 3.95 -3.42 9.53
CA THR A 203 3.16 -3.37 8.31
C THR A 203 1.98 -4.34 8.37
N LYS A 204 1.03 -4.19 7.45
CA LYS A 204 -0.06 -5.15 7.24
C LYS A 204 -0.15 -5.51 5.77
N PHE A 205 -0.48 -6.76 5.51
CA PHE A 205 -0.86 -7.28 4.19
C PHE A 205 -2.34 -7.66 4.26
N ALA A 206 -3.21 -6.73 3.89
CA ALA A 206 -4.65 -6.99 3.89
C ALA A 206 -5.03 -7.81 2.66
N SER A 207 -5.78 -8.89 2.85
CA SER A 207 -6.05 -9.86 1.79
C SER A 207 -7.32 -10.67 2.03
N ASN A 208 -7.75 -11.39 1.00
CA ASN A 208 -8.78 -12.44 1.11
C ASN A 208 -8.21 -13.82 1.52
N LEU A 209 -6.91 -13.89 1.80
CA LEU A 209 -6.23 -15.09 2.31
C LEU A 209 -5.59 -14.80 3.67
N ASP A 210 -5.76 -15.69 4.65
CA ASP A 210 -4.99 -15.65 5.90
C ASP A 210 -3.55 -16.12 5.63
N LEU A 211 -2.61 -15.18 5.73
CA LEU A 211 -1.20 -15.41 5.45
C LEU A 211 -0.43 -15.85 6.70
N GLN A 212 -0.98 -15.68 7.91
CA GLN A 212 -0.33 -16.08 9.17
C GLN A 212 1.15 -15.66 9.26
N LEU A 213 1.43 -14.38 8.98
CA LEU A 213 2.79 -13.84 8.96
C LEU A 213 3.35 -13.65 10.37
N ASN A 214 4.67 -13.70 10.51
CA ASN A 214 5.31 -13.47 11.81
C ASN A 214 5.16 -11.99 12.25
N ASN A 215 4.51 -11.77 13.38
CA ASN A 215 4.27 -10.44 13.96
C ASN A 215 4.92 -10.24 15.34
N GLU A 216 5.86 -11.10 15.74
CA GLU A 216 6.55 -10.96 17.02
C GLU A 216 7.28 -9.62 17.15
N ALA A 217 7.22 -9.02 18.34
CA ALA A 217 7.86 -7.74 18.62
C ALA A 217 9.35 -7.91 18.93
N ASN A 218 10.15 -8.16 17.90
CA ASN A 218 11.60 -8.30 18.02
C ASN A 218 12.32 -6.95 18.03
N LYS A 219 13.45 -6.86 18.75
CA LYS A 219 14.26 -5.63 18.81
C LYS A 219 14.85 -5.32 17.42
N PRO A 220 14.85 -4.03 17.00
CA PRO A 220 15.50 -3.64 15.76
C PRO A 220 17.03 -3.67 15.88
N GLU A 221 17.73 -3.79 14.75
CA GLU A 221 19.19 -3.72 14.69
C GLU A 221 19.69 -2.27 14.77
N VAL A 222 18.99 -1.35 14.11
CA VAL A 222 19.30 0.09 14.08
C VAL A 222 18.06 0.93 14.34
N THR A 223 18.26 2.22 14.63
CA THR A 223 17.14 3.18 14.76
C THR A 223 16.80 3.83 13.42
N TRP A 224 15.63 4.45 13.32
CA TRP A 224 15.23 5.21 12.13
C TRP A 224 16.17 6.37 11.79
N GLN A 225 16.88 6.92 12.78
CA GLN A 225 17.80 8.06 12.60
C GLN A 225 19.09 7.61 11.90
N ASP A 226 19.48 6.36 12.10
CA ASP A 226 20.72 5.77 11.58
C ASP A 226 20.50 5.01 10.26
N PHE A 227 19.25 4.97 9.76
CA PHE A 227 18.89 4.28 8.52
C PHE A 227 18.87 5.22 7.31
N SER A 228 19.14 4.67 6.13
CA SER A 228 19.22 5.38 4.85
C SER A 228 18.08 6.36 4.60
N THR A 229 18.33 7.46 3.90
CA THR A 229 17.34 8.47 3.48
C THR A 229 16.73 8.19 2.09
N SER A 230 17.24 7.21 1.34
CA SER A 230 16.71 6.87 0.01
C SER A 230 15.26 6.38 0.10
N TYR A 231 14.41 6.88 -0.81
CA TYR A 231 13.01 6.48 -0.89
C TYR A 231 12.90 4.98 -1.22
N ASN A 232 13.60 4.55 -2.27
CA ASN A 232 13.60 3.17 -2.74
C ASN A 232 14.13 2.18 -1.67
N GLU A 233 15.12 2.57 -0.85
CA GLU A 233 15.60 1.70 0.24
C GLU A 233 14.60 1.61 1.40
N ARG A 234 13.92 2.71 1.73
CA ARG A 234 12.88 2.75 2.78
C ARG A 234 11.59 2.05 2.39
N SER A 235 11.28 1.98 1.11
CA SER A 235 10.10 1.29 0.57
C SER A 235 10.34 -0.20 0.31
N ASN A 236 11.59 -0.68 0.34
CA ASN A 236 11.90 -2.10 0.13
C ASN A 236 11.14 -3.02 1.08
N ILE A 237 10.57 -4.07 0.47
CA ILE A 237 9.97 -5.18 1.19
C ILE A 237 11.04 -6.26 1.34
N PRO A 238 11.26 -6.81 2.55
CA PRO A 238 12.26 -7.84 2.77
C PRO A 238 12.03 -9.06 1.87
N GLN A 239 13.09 -9.57 1.25
CA GLN A 239 12.98 -10.66 0.28
C GLN A 239 12.48 -11.96 0.91
N GLU A 240 12.86 -12.27 2.16
CA GLU A 240 12.33 -13.44 2.86
C GLU A 240 10.81 -13.34 3.11
N LEU A 241 10.31 -12.15 3.42
CA LEU A 241 8.87 -11.91 3.59
C LEU A 241 8.12 -12.09 2.27
N VAL A 242 8.65 -11.50 1.18
CA VAL A 242 8.08 -11.64 -0.16
C VAL A 242 7.99 -13.12 -0.55
N LYS A 243 9.08 -13.89 -0.33
CA LYS A 243 9.12 -15.31 -0.64
C LYS A 243 8.15 -16.13 0.20
N GLU A 244 8.01 -15.83 1.49
CA GLU A 244 7.01 -16.49 2.34
C GLU A 244 5.59 -16.24 1.81
N ILE A 245 5.23 -14.99 1.51
CA ILE A 245 3.92 -14.61 0.99
C ILE A 245 3.63 -15.36 -0.32
N PHE A 246 4.53 -15.30 -1.31
CA PHE A 246 4.32 -15.98 -2.59
C PHE A 246 4.26 -17.49 -2.45
N THR A 247 5.06 -18.10 -1.58
CA THR A 247 5.01 -19.54 -1.33
C THR A 247 3.64 -19.95 -0.77
N LYS A 248 3.12 -19.19 0.21
CA LYS A 248 1.80 -19.47 0.81
C LYS A 248 0.67 -19.31 -0.21
N VAL A 249 0.66 -18.22 -0.98
CA VAL A 249 -0.36 -17.99 -2.01
C VAL A 249 -0.27 -19.06 -3.11
N TYR A 250 0.93 -19.35 -3.61
CA TYR A 250 1.13 -20.34 -4.67
C TYR A 250 0.69 -21.74 -4.25
N LYS A 251 1.00 -22.14 -3.00
CA LYS A 251 0.51 -23.40 -2.43
C LYS A 251 -1.03 -23.44 -2.43
N LYS A 252 -1.68 -22.33 -2.04
CA LYS A 252 -3.14 -22.24 -2.01
C LYS A 252 -3.75 -22.29 -3.41
N TRP A 253 -3.18 -21.56 -4.37
CA TRP A 253 -3.57 -21.56 -5.78
C TRP A 253 -3.46 -22.94 -6.44
N LYS A 254 -2.47 -23.75 -6.06
CA LYS A 254 -2.34 -25.15 -6.52
C LYS A 254 -3.36 -26.11 -5.87
N GLY A 255 -4.25 -25.63 -5.00
CA GLY A 255 -5.20 -26.45 -4.26
C GLY A 255 -4.60 -27.16 -3.04
N GLY A 256 -3.46 -26.68 -2.53
CA GLY A 256 -2.90 -27.17 -1.28
C GLY A 256 -3.64 -26.63 -0.06
N ASP A 257 -3.68 -27.43 1.01
CA ASP A 257 -4.22 -27.02 2.32
C ASP A 257 -3.41 -25.90 2.97
#